data_AF-A0A820TNH9-F1
#
_entry.id   AF-A0A820TNH9-F1
#
_cell.length_a   1.000
_cell.length_b   1.000
_cell.length_c   1.000
_cell.angle_alpha   90.00
_cell.angle_beta   90.00
_cell.angle_gamma   90.00
#
_symmetry.space_group_name_H-M   'P 1'
#
loop_
_entity.id
_entity.type
_entity.pdbx_description
1 polymer ?
#
loop_
_entity_poly.entity_id
_entity_poly.type
_entity_poly.pdbx_seq_one_letter_code
_entity_poly.pdbx_strand_id
1 'polypeptide(L)'
;MALYFLVLLLFSLAVNQITSSSSEELEPICGKCVRYVQGFDITGVTNDVQYTFQSNKIGNPCDCYKKCLENFQTCANWVWKFTDNSTCRTCTLYSNFNLPPGVTIGFDLATSVNIGVIGGGSPQQGGLVPHCQYFDKFGNAYGYDKYCFSGPLWALDNQQFLC
;
A
#
# COMPACT_ATOMS: atom_id res chain seq x y z
N MET A 1 -35.18 -24.87 34.33
CA MET A 1 -34.18 -23.84 34.71
C MET A 1 -32.72 -24.23 34.44
N ALA A 2 -32.40 -25.44 33.96
CA ALA A 2 -31.01 -25.83 33.66
C ALA A 2 -30.53 -25.49 32.22
N LEU A 3 -31.44 -25.24 31.26
CA LEU A 3 -31.08 -24.97 29.87
C LEU A 3 -30.59 -23.52 29.61
N TYR A 4 -31.01 -22.55 30.43
CA TYR A 4 -30.64 -21.15 30.25
C TYR A 4 -29.20 -20.84 30.67
N PHE A 5 -28.63 -21.61 31.59
CA PHE A 5 -27.25 -21.43 32.06
C PHE A 5 -26.21 -21.95 31.06
N LEU A 6 -26.55 -22.92 30.22
CA LEU A 6 -25.62 -23.49 29.23
C LEU A 6 -25.40 -22.56 28.03
N VAL A 7 -26.42 -21.78 27.64
CA VAL A 7 -26.35 -20.87 26.49
C VAL A 7 -25.49 -19.63 26.81
N LEU A 8 -25.51 -19.15 28.05
CA LEU A 8 -24.68 -18.01 28.49
C LEU A 8 -23.19 -18.36 28.62
N LEU A 9 -22.85 -19.59 28.99
CA LEU A 9 -21.46 -20.07 29.04
C LEU A 9 -20.86 -20.29 27.65
N LEU A 10 -21.66 -20.66 26.66
CA LEU A 10 -21.21 -20.80 25.27
C LEU A 10 -20.96 -19.45 24.58
N PHE A 11 -21.71 -18.40 24.96
CA PHE A 11 -21.46 -17.04 24.43
C PHE A 11 -20.24 -16.35 25.06
N SER A 12 -19.87 -16.69 26.30
CA SER A 12 -18.70 -16.08 26.96
C SER A 12 -17.36 -16.65 26.48
N LEU A 13 -17.33 -17.78 25.78
CA LEU A 13 -16.13 -18.38 25.20
C LEU A 13 -15.83 -17.90 23.78
N ALA A 14 -16.77 -17.23 23.10
CA ALA A 14 -16.63 -16.78 21.72
C ALA A 14 -16.05 -15.36 21.55
N VAL A 15 -15.82 -14.61 22.64
CA VAL A 15 -15.37 -13.20 22.57
C VAL A 15 -13.84 -13.03 22.66
N ASN A 16 -13.08 -14.10 22.94
CA ASN A 16 -11.62 -14.03 23.11
C ASN A 16 -10.81 -14.65 21.95
N GLN A 17 -11.39 -14.75 20.76
CA GLN A 17 -10.71 -15.28 19.57
C GLN A 17 -10.79 -14.31 18.38
N ILE A 18 -10.70 -12.99 18.63
CA ILE A 18 -9.92 -12.17 17.69
C ILE A 18 -8.47 -12.49 17.99
N THR A 19 -8.09 -13.68 17.54
CA THR A 19 -6.71 -14.07 17.41
C THR A 19 -6.05 -12.92 16.66
N SER A 20 -5.03 -12.36 17.29
CA SER A 20 -3.88 -11.77 16.63
C SER A 20 -3.43 -12.74 15.53
N SER A 21 -4.09 -12.70 14.38
CA SER A 21 -3.65 -13.40 13.20
C SER A 21 -2.46 -12.60 12.71
N SER A 22 -1.31 -12.94 13.30
CA SER A 22 0.00 -12.73 12.71
C SER A 22 0.17 -11.33 12.11
N SER A 23 0.51 -10.35 12.97
CA SER A 23 1.80 -9.72 12.70
C SER A 23 2.82 -10.85 12.80
N GLU A 24 2.92 -11.64 11.72
CA GLU A 24 4.17 -12.28 11.39
C GLU A 24 5.09 -11.08 11.37
N GLU A 25 5.88 -10.94 12.43
CA GLU A 25 6.98 -9.99 12.49
C GLU A 25 7.91 -10.50 11.41
N LEU A 26 7.55 -10.17 10.17
CA LEU A 26 8.32 -10.52 9.01
C LEU A 26 9.65 -9.84 9.31
N GLU A 27 10.65 -10.68 9.60
CA GLU A 27 12.07 -10.37 9.46
C GLU A 27 12.18 -9.19 8.51
N PRO A 28 12.61 -8.01 9.00
CA PRO A 28 12.34 -6.80 8.27
C PRO A 28 13.04 -6.93 6.93
N ILE A 29 12.26 -7.12 5.86
CA ILE A 29 12.75 -7.41 4.51
C ILE A 29 13.88 -6.41 4.19
N CYS A 30 13.76 -5.18 4.72
CA CYS A 30 14.61 -4.05 4.45
C CYS A 30 15.23 -3.37 5.69
N GLY A 31 15.19 -3.98 6.89
CA GLY A 31 15.73 -3.43 8.14
C GLY A 31 14.70 -2.85 9.15
N LYS A 32 15.14 -2.50 10.36
CA LYS A 32 14.33 -2.31 11.58
C LYS A 32 13.27 -1.19 11.59
N CYS A 33 12.97 -0.55 10.46
CA CYS A 33 12.05 0.60 10.38
C CYS A 33 11.12 0.54 9.15
N VAL A 34 10.60 -0.63 8.80
CA VAL A 34 9.69 -0.74 7.65
C VAL A 34 8.33 -1.26 8.10
N ARG A 35 7.30 -0.40 7.96
CA ARG A 35 5.90 -0.80 8.02
C ARG A 35 5.44 -1.12 6.60
N TYR A 36 4.90 -2.31 6.39
CA TYR A 36 4.40 -2.72 5.10
C TYR A 36 3.31 -3.76 5.23
N VAL A 37 2.57 -3.95 4.15
CA VAL A 37 1.58 -4.99 3.95
C VAL A 37 1.94 -5.79 2.72
N GLN A 38 1.69 -7.08 2.78
CA GLN A 38 1.90 -7.99 1.66
C GLN A 38 0.56 -8.25 0.94
N GLY A 39 0.58 -8.24 -0.40
CA GLY A 39 -0.58 -8.53 -1.25
C GLY A 39 -1.55 -7.38 -1.48
N PHE A 40 -1.28 -6.20 -0.90
CA PHE A 40 -2.09 -5.01 -1.04
C PHE A 40 -1.29 -3.87 -1.66
N ASP A 41 -1.99 -3.01 -2.37
CA ASP A 41 -1.46 -1.89 -3.14
C ASP A 41 -1.83 -0.60 -2.40
N ILE A 42 -1.01 -0.20 -1.43
CA ILE A 42 -1.14 1.10 -0.76
C ILE A 42 -0.71 2.17 -1.75
N THR A 43 -1.68 2.64 -2.53
CA THR A 43 -1.50 3.71 -3.50
C THR A 43 -1.53 5.08 -2.82
N GLY A 44 -1.28 6.11 -3.61
CA GLY A 44 -1.56 7.48 -3.25
C GLY A 44 -2.35 8.17 -4.34
N VAL A 45 -3.00 9.26 -3.95
CA VAL A 45 -4.13 9.83 -4.71
C VAL A 45 -3.75 11.06 -5.53
N THR A 46 -2.54 11.58 -5.33
CA THR A 46 -2.13 12.90 -5.82
C THR A 46 -1.17 12.82 -6.99
N ASN A 47 -0.08 12.05 -6.89
CA ASN A 47 0.89 11.82 -7.96
C ASN A 47 1.66 10.52 -7.67
N ASP A 48 2.14 9.86 -8.73
CA ASP A 48 3.01 8.70 -8.68
C ASP A 48 4.26 8.84 -9.55
N VAL A 49 5.32 8.11 -9.20
CA VAL A 49 6.53 7.94 -10.02
C VAL A 49 6.88 6.47 -10.07
N GLN A 50 7.05 5.94 -11.29
CA GLN A 50 7.36 4.53 -11.51
C GLN A 50 8.85 4.31 -11.85
N TYR A 51 9.44 3.31 -11.23
CA TYR A 51 10.81 2.84 -11.41
C TYR A 51 10.83 1.36 -11.81
N THR A 52 11.74 0.98 -12.69
CA THR A 52 11.90 -0.41 -13.16
C THR A 52 13.31 -0.92 -12.86
N PHE A 53 13.49 -2.25 -12.90
CA PHE A 53 14.82 -2.87 -12.80
C PHE A 53 15.81 -2.29 -13.82
N GLN A 54 15.37 -2.11 -15.06
CA GLN A 54 16.22 -1.64 -16.17
C GLN A 54 16.59 -0.16 -16.04
N SER A 55 15.65 0.67 -15.59
CA SER A 55 15.86 2.12 -15.49
C SER A 55 16.65 2.52 -14.25
N ASN A 56 16.49 1.80 -13.14
CA ASN A 56 16.95 2.28 -11.83
C ASN A 56 17.50 1.19 -10.90
N LYS A 57 17.77 -0.02 -11.42
CA LYS A 57 18.31 -1.17 -10.66
C LYS A 57 17.47 -1.57 -9.44
N ILE A 58 16.17 -1.32 -9.48
CA ILE A 58 15.25 -1.74 -8.43
C ILE A 58 14.88 -3.20 -8.69
N GLY A 59 15.41 -4.13 -7.89
CA GLY A 59 15.23 -5.57 -8.10
C GLY A 59 14.39 -6.27 -7.04
N ASN A 60 14.17 -5.63 -5.90
CA ASN A 60 13.46 -6.20 -4.77
C ASN A 60 12.64 -5.12 -4.01
N PRO A 61 11.75 -5.51 -3.09
CA PRO A 61 10.95 -4.55 -2.30
C PRO A 61 11.78 -3.53 -1.53
N CYS A 62 12.99 -3.88 -1.12
CA CYS A 62 13.85 -3.01 -0.31
C CYS A 62 14.58 -1.96 -1.10
N ASP A 63 14.94 -2.27 -2.34
CA ASP A 63 15.40 -1.26 -3.27
C ASP A 63 14.28 -0.24 -3.50
N CYS A 64 13.03 -0.69 -3.57
CA CYS A 64 11.87 0.21 -3.70
C CYS A 64 11.66 1.08 -2.44
N TYR A 65 11.70 0.49 -1.26
CA TYR A 65 11.65 1.22 0.01
C TYR A 65 12.78 2.25 0.14
N LYS A 66 14.03 1.86 -0.15
CA LYS A 66 15.18 2.76 -0.17
C LYS A 66 14.98 3.90 -1.16
N LYS A 67 14.37 3.63 -2.32
CA LYS A 67 14.07 4.67 -3.29
C LYS A 67 13.07 5.69 -2.75
N CYS A 68 12.08 5.24 -1.97
CA CYS A 68 11.18 6.14 -1.25
C CYS A 68 11.93 7.00 -0.22
N LEU A 69 12.87 6.41 0.54
CA LEU A 69 13.72 7.17 1.48
C LEU A 69 14.57 8.23 0.76
N GLU A 70 15.15 7.92 -0.39
CA GLU A 70 15.91 8.88 -1.22
C GLU A 70 15.04 10.04 -1.71
N ASN A 71 13.72 9.85 -1.81
CA ASN A 71 12.75 10.83 -2.29
C ASN A 71 11.77 11.23 -1.17
N PHE A 72 12.21 11.26 0.09
CA PHE A 72 11.33 11.44 1.25
C PHE A 72 10.50 12.74 1.24
N GLN A 73 10.95 13.76 0.50
CA GLN A 73 10.21 15.02 0.35
C GLN A 73 8.94 14.85 -0.51
N THR A 74 8.89 13.82 -1.36
CA THR A 74 7.81 13.59 -2.34
C THR A 74 7.23 12.19 -2.26
N CYS A 75 7.80 11.28 -1.45
CA CYS A 75 7.33 9.92 -1.27
C CYS A 75 6.74 9.71 0.13
N ALA A 76 5.47 9.32 0.16
CA ALA A 76 4.72 8.96 1.36
C ALA A 76 4.32 7.48 1.39
N ASN A 77 4.22 6.82 0.22
CA ASN A 77 3.96 5.39 0.09
C ASN A 77 4.79 4.78 -1.04
N TRP A 78 5.11 3.51 -0.92
CA TRP A 78 5.83 2.75 -1.95
C TRP A 78 5.13 1.43 -2.23
N VAL A 79 5.18 0.97 -3.47
CA VAL A 79 4.58 -0.30 -3.92
C VAL A 79 5.53 -1.03 -4.85
N TRP A 80 5.82 -2.28 -4.54
CA TRP A 80 6.55 -3.23 -5.37
C TRP A 80 5.61 -4.29 -5.92
N LYS A 81 5.20 -4.15 -7.19
CA LYS A 81 4.18 -5.01 -7.84
C LYS A 81 4.42 -5.17 -9.33
N PHE A 82 3.71 -6.10 -9.96
CA PHE A 82 3.56 -6.07 -11.42
C PHE A 82 2.67 -4.90 -11.84
N THR A 83 3.07 -4.23 -12.91
CA THR A 83 2.27 -3.24 -13.63
C THR A 83 1.95 -3.77 -15.01
N ASP A 84 0.91 -3.22 -15.63
CA ASP A 84 0.34 -3.72 -16.88
C ASP A 84 1.42 -4.00 -17.93
N ASN A 85 1.39 -5.21 -18.47
CA ASN A 85 2.33 -5.72 -19.48
C ASN A 85 3.81 -5.79 -19.07
N SER A 86 4.17 -5.55 -17.80
CA SER A 86 5.55 -5.68 -17.34
C SER A 86 5.92 -7.14 -17.09
N THR A 87 7.06 -7.58 -17.61
CA THR A 87 7.64 -8.92 -17.35
C THR A 87 8.32 -9.01 -16.00
N CYS A 88 8.52 -7.87 -15.32
CA CYS A 88 9.15 -7.76 -14.01
C CYS A 88 8.29 -6.91 -13.07
N ARG A 89 8.46 -7.09 -11.76
CA ARG A 89 7.90 -6.13 -10.80
C ARG A 89 8.57 -4.76 -10.96
N THR A 90 7.78 -3.74 -10.69
CA THR A 90 8.17 -2.34 -10.74
C THR A 90 7.92 -1.70 -9.38
N CYS A 91 8.66 -0.65 -9.09
CA CYS A 91 8.49 0.15 -7.88
C CYS A 91 7.71 1.42 -8.23
N THR A 92 6.62 1.68 -7.53
CA THR A 92 5.85 2.92 -7.68
C THR A 92 5.90 3.68 -6.37
N LEU A 93 6.28 4.95 -6.41
CA LEU A 93 6.31 5.85 -5.28
C LEU A 93 5.14 6.82 -5.37
N TYR A 94 4.43 7.03 -4.27
CA TYR A 94 3.27 7.91 -4.23
C TYR A 94 3.45 9.04 -3.21
N SER A 95 2.90 10.21 -3.53
CA SER A 95 3.10 11.45 -2.76
C SER A 95 2.11 11.70 -1.61
N ASN A 96 1.10 10.85 -1.39
CA ASN A 96 0.17 10.99 -0.27
C ASN A 96 -0.61 9.69 0.03
N PHE A 97 -1.38 9.67 1.13
CA PHE A 97 -2.14 8.51 1.61
C PHE A 97 -3.36 8.14 0.77
N ASN A 98 -3.74 6.86 0.79
CA ASN A 98 -5.12 6.46 0.51
C ASN A 98 -6.08 7.24 1.40
N LEU A 99 -6.96 8.01 0.76
CA LEU A 99 -8.04 8.71 1.42
C LEU A 99 -9.02 7.71 2.06
N PRO A 100 -9.66 8.08 3.18
CA PRO A 100 -10.79 7.31 3.70
C PRO A 100 -11.87 7.13 2.63
N PRO A 101 -12.62 6.00 2.66
CA PRO A 101 -13.73 5.78 1.75
C PRO A 101 -14.70 6.96 1.69
N GLY A 102 -15.06 7.41 0.49
CA GLY A 102 -16.04 8.49 0.28
C GLY A 102 -15.50 9.90 0.39
N VAL A 103 -14.20 10.08 0.66
CA VAL A 103 -13.55 11.40 0.55
C VAL A 103 -13.11 11.63 -0.90
N THR A 104 -13.45 12.77 -1.48
CA THR A 104 -12.99 13.18 -2.80
C THR A 104 -12.04 14.37 -2.66
N ILE A 105 -10.86 14.30 -3.29
CA ILE A 105 -9.99 15.47 -3.37
C ILE A 105 -10.45 16.36 -4.52
N GLY A 106 -10.73 17.62 -4.22
CA GLY A 106 -10.84 18.68 -5.22
C GLY A 106 -9.50 19.35 -5.41
N PHE A 107 -9.04 19.45 -6.65
CA PHE A 107 -7.81 20.17 -6.99
C PHE A 107 -8.15 21.49 -7.69
N ASP A 108 -7.61 22.60 -7.18
CA ASP A 108 -7.60 23.86 -7.91
C ASP A 108 -6.46 23.82 -8.93
N LEU A 109 -6.78 23.45 -10.17
CA LEU A 109 -5.81 23.35 -11.25
C LEU A 109 -5.31 24.72 -11.74
N ALA A 110 -5.96 25.83 -11.38
CA ALA A 110 -5.57 27.15 -11.82
C ALA A 110 -4.42 27.73 -10.99
N THR A 111 -4.33 27.37 -9.70
CA THR A 111 -3.34 27.93 -8.77
C THR A 111 -2.37 26.90 -8.19
N SER A 112 -2.63 25.61 -8.38
CA SER A 112 -1.76 24.56 -7.85
C SER A 112 -0.57 24.32 -8.77
N VAL A 113 0.61 24.09 -8.18
CA VAL A 113 1.81 23.64 -8.88
C VAL A 113 2.01 22.15 -8.65
N ASN A 114 2.52 21.43 -9.64
CA ASN A 114 2.83 19.98 -9.55
C ASN A 114 1.63 19.07 -9.26
N ILE A 115 0.42 19.46 -9.69
CA ILE A 115 -0.76 18.59 -9.70
C ILE A 115 -0.99 18.10 -11.13
N GLY A 116 -0.78 16.80 -11.37
CA GLY A 116 -1.05 16.16 -12.65
C GLY A 116 -2.44 15.52 -12.69
N VAL A 117 -3.06 15.47 -13.88
CA VAL A 117 -4.20 14.58 -14.10
C VAL A 117 -3.66 13.16 -14.19
N ILE A 118 -3.96 12.32 -13.20
CA ILE A 118 -3.64 10.89 -13.26
C ILE A 118 -4.63 10.23 -14.23
N GLY A 119 -4.18 9.87 -15.43
CA GLY A 119 -4.95 9.04 -16.35
C GLY A 119 -4.87 7.56 -15.94
N GLY A 120 -5.89 6.76 -16.25
CA GLY A 120 -5.76 5.29 -16.21
C GLY A 120 -6.11 4.58 -14.90
N GLY A 121 -7.07 5.07 -14.10
CA GLY A 121 -7.73 4.24 -13.08
C GLY A 121 -7.31 4.47 -11.62
N SER A 122 -6.45 5.44 -11.32
CA SER A 122 -6.21 5.88 -9.94
C SER A 122 -7.36 6.80 -9.49
N PRO A 123 -8.19 6.39 -8.50
CA PRO A 123 -9.39 7.14 -8.15
C PRO A 123 -9.03 8.41 -7.36
N GLN A 124 -9.59 9.57 -7.74
CA GLN A 124 -9.56 10.80 -6.93
C GLN A 124 -10.53 10.75 -5.71
N GLN A 125 -11.20 9.61 -5.56
CA GLN A 125 -12.09 9.27 -4.46
C GLN A 125 -11.42 8.17 -3.62
N GLY A 126 -11.39 8.37 -2.31
CA GLY A 126 -10.91 7.37 -1.37
C GLY A 126 -11.74 6.10 -1.39
N GLY A 127 -11.09 5.00 -1.02
CA GLY A 127 -11.67 3.66 -1.01
C GLY A 127 -10.89 2.74 -0.08
N LEU A 128 -11.31 1.47 -0.04
CA LEU A 128 -10.52 0.45 0.64
C LEU A 128 -9.18 0.24 -0.10
N VAL A 129 -8.12 -0.13 0.63
CA VAL A 129 -6.84 -0.47 0.03
C VAL A 129 -7.05 -1.67 -0.92
N PRO A 130 -6.76 -1.54 -2.22
CA PRO A 130 -6.97 -2.62 -3.17
C PRO A 130 -5.92 -3.73 -3.01
N HIS A 131 -6.27 -4.94 -3.41
CA HIS A 131 -5.28 -6.01 -3.60
C HIS A 131 -4.38 -5.70 -4.80
N CYS A 132 -3.12 -6.09 -4.73
CA CYS A 132 -2.28 -6.12 -5.93
C CYS A 132 -2.80 -7.19 -6.90
N GLN A 133 -2.71 -6.92 -8.19
CA GLN A 133 -3.27 -7.78 -9.24
C GLN A 133 -2.18 -8.23 -10.22
N TYR A 134 -2.40 -9.40 -10.82
CA TYR A 134 -1.70 -9.80 -12.04
C TYR A 134 -2.51 -9.36 -13.25
N PHE A 135 -1.81 -8.89 -14.28
CA PHE A 135 -2.40 -8.40 -15.51
C PHE A 135 -1.96 -9.27 -16.70
N ASP A 136 -2.90 -9.59 -17.59
CA ASP A 136 -2.59 -10.24 -18.84
C ASP A 136 -1.89 -9.27 -19.81
N LYS A 137 -1.47 -9.77 -20.98
CA LYS A 137 -0.81 -8.96 -22.02
C LYS A 137 -1.70 -7.87 -22.66
N PHE A 138 -2.97 -7.81 -22.27
CA PHE A 138 -3.95 -6.83 -22.72
C PHE A 138 -4.32 -5.85 -21.60
N GLY A 139 -3.71 -5.96 -20.41
CA GLY A 139 -4.00 -5.12 -19.25
C GLY A 139 -5.21 -5.56 -18.43
N ASN A 140 -5.76 -6.77 -18.62
CA ASN A 140 -6.87 -7.25 -17.81
C ASN A 140 -6.36 -7.95 -16.55
N ALA A 141 -6.94 -7.59 -15.39
CA ALA A 141 -6.67 -8.28 -14.13
C ALA A 141 -7.21 -9.72 -14.16
N TYR A 142 -6.39 -10.71 -13.79
CA TYR A 142 -6.79 -12.13 -13.78
C TYR A 142 -6.53 -12.87 -12.45
N GLY A 143 -6.01 -12.19 -11.43
CA GLY A 143 -5.79 -12.76 -10.11
C GLY A 143 -5.06 -11.82 -9.17
N TYR A 144 -4.92 -12.21 -7.90
CA TYR A 144 -4.25 -11.41 -6.87
C TYR A 144 -2.76 -11.76 -6.72
N ASP A 145 -1.89 -10.74 -6.69
CA ASP A 145 -0.46 -10.89 -6.44
C ASP A 145 -0.16 -10.86 -4.94
N LYS A 146 -0.21 -12.03 -4.30
CA LYS A 146 0.15 -12.18 -2.88
C LYS A 146 1.62 -11.91 -2.56
N TYR A 147 2.49 -11.70 -3.54
CA TYR A 147 3.92 -11.40 -3.34
C TYR A 147 4.26 -9.94 -3.62
N CYS A 148 3.24 -9.12 -3.82
CA CYS A 148 3.34 -7.68 -3.82
C CYS A 148 3.64 -7.16 -2.41
N PHE A 149 4.42 -6.08 -2.30
CA PHE A 149 4.67 -5.41 -1.02
C PHE A 149 4.41 -3.92 -1.18
N SER A 150 3.73 -3.33 -0.22
CA SER A 150 3.56 -1.89 -0.17
C SER A 150 3.60 -1.38 1.27
N GLY A 151 3.97 -0.12 1.45
CA GLY A 151 4.04 0.44 2.79
C GLY A 151 4.06 1.95 2.81
N PRO A 152 3.65 2.55 3.95
CA PRO A 152 3.87 3.96 4.20
C PRO A 152 5.34 4.28 4.49
N LEU A 153 5.70 5.53 4.24
CA LEU A 153 6.90 6.19 4.73
C LEU A 153 6.52 7.57 5.25
N TRP A 154 6.62 7.81 6.55
CA TRP A 154 6.32 9.13 7.13
C TRP A 154 7.59 9.77 7.64
N ALA A 155 8.08 10.75 6.89
CA ALA A 155 9.08 11.67 7.38
C ALA A 155 8.41 12.68 8.34
N LEU A 156 8.88 12.71 9.57
CA LEU A 156 8.55 13.75 10.54
C LEU A 156 9.28 15.05 10.16
N ASP A 157 8.80 16.17 10.69
CA ASP A 157 9.39 17.51 10.43
C ASP A 157 10.86 17.62 10.88
N ASN A 158 11.26 16.79 11.84
CA ASN A 158 12.63 16.63 12.31
C ASN A 158 13.47 15.64 11.47
N GLN A 159 12.97 15.22 10.31
CA GLN A 159 13.59 14.25 9.38
C GLN A 159 13.76 12.83 9.93
N GLN A 160 13.15 12.51 11.08
CA GLN A 160 13.03 11.14 11.54
C GLN A 160 11.89 10.44 10.79
N PHE A 161 11.95 9.11 10.69
CA PHE A 161 10.89 8.33 10.06
C PHE A 161 10.05 7.61 11.12
N LEU A 162 8.72 7.64 10.97
CA LEU A 162 7.87 6.86 11.85
C LEU A 162 7.96 5.37 11.50
N CYS A 163 8.64 4.63 12.35
CA CYS A 163 8.51 3.19 12.54
C CYS A 163 7.53 2.91 13.70
#